data_AF-A0A0C2WKH0-F1
#
_entry.id   AF-A0A0C2WKH0-F1
#
_cell.length_a   1.000
_cell.length_b   1.000
_cell.length_c   1.000
_cell.angle_alpha   90.00
_cell.angle_beta   90.00
_cell.angle_gamma   90.00
#
_symmetry.space_group_name_H-M   'P 1'
#
loop_
_entity.id
_entity.type
_entity.pdbx_description
1 polymer ?
#
loop_
_entity_poly.entity_id
_entity_poly.type
_entity_poly.pdbx_seq_one_letter_code
_entity_poly.pdbx_strand_id
1 'polypeptide(L)'
;LSDEAKAKLQQAWKHCEYLIIDEYSMIAKSFLALMSRNISIAKEGSDSHYPDHSFGGVNVILCGDLHQFPPVAQPAAESLFRPINLASDSADCQLGRVIYEEFSAVVILREQMRVTDPVWQDFLHHLRYGRVQERHMQIVQSLIISNPTAIVDFGEDPWSSASLVTPCHAVRKAWNNASVRYCCAETGRQLYICTADDTIGGQDLTWSERYAVAGRGKSDKRRKNKDLPWKLELAEGMKLMVTDNVETDLDVTNRARGELIGIVLHPEEPEPPAAEASIINLQWLP
;
A
#
# COMPACT_ATOMS: atom_id res chain seq x y z
N LEU A 1 17.28 -19.65 -2.73
CA LEU A 1 16.80 -19.21 -4.05
C LEU A 1 17.00 -20.35 -5.03
N SER A 2 16.10 -20.57 -5.99
CA SER A 2 16.39 -21.47 -7.11
C SER A 2 17.44 -20.84 -8.04
N ASP A 3 18.18 -21.65 -8.77
CA ASP A 3 19.22 -21.17 -9.68
C ASP A 3 18.66 -20.24 -10.77
N GLU A 4 17.46 -20.53 -11.25
CA GLU A 4 16.77 -19.68 -12.23
C GLU A 4 16.42 -18.30 -11.66
N ALA A 5 15.91 -18.26 -10.41
CA ALA A 5 15.60 -16.99 -9.75
C ALA A 5 16.87 -16.17 -9.47
N LYS A 6 17.97 -16.85 -9.12
CA LYS A 6 19.28 -16.21 -8.95
C LYS A 6 19.78 -15.60 -10.27
N ALA A 7 19.72 -16.34 -11.37
CA ALA A 7 20.16 -15.86 -12.68
C ALA A 7 19.37 -14.63 -13.15
N LYS A 8 18.04 -14.65 -12.98
CA LYS A 8 17.17 -13.49 -13.28
C LYS A 8 17.53 -12.26 -12.45
N LEU A 9 17.76 -12.44 -11.14
CA LEU A 9 18.20 -11.34 -10.27
C LEU A 9 19.56 -10.80 -10.69
N GLN A 10 20.52 -11.68 -11.01
CA GLN A 10 21.85 -11.26 -11.45
C GLN A 10 21.80 -10.45 -12.74
N GLN A 11 20.95 -10.86 -13.69
CA GLN A 11 20.75 -10.10 -14.92
C GLN A 11 20.14 -8.72 -14.64
N ALA A 12 19.11 -8.64 -13.78
CA ALA A 12 18.43 -7.38 -13.46
C ALA A 12 19.34 -6.39 -12.70
N TRP A 13 20.19 -6.88 -11.80
CA TRP A 13 21.04 -6.03 -10.96
C TRP A 13 22.45 -5.79 -11.51
N LYS A 14 22.81 -6.46 -12.62
CA LYS A 14 24.16 -6.39 -13.21
C LYS A 14 24.68 -4.96 -13.35
N HIS A 15 23.84 -4.07 -13.89
CA HIS A 15 24.19 -2.67 -14.17
C HIS A 15 23.62 -1.67 -13.16
N CYS A 16 22.98 -2.14 -12.08
CA CYS A 16 22.43 -1.27 -11.05
C CYS A 16 23.57 -0.71 -10.18
N GLU A 17 23.74 0.61 -10.17
CA GLU A 17 24.76 1.32 -9.37
C GLU A 17 24.18 2.06 -8.17
N TYR A 18 22.90 2.45 -8.26
CA TYR A 18 22.20 3.21 -7.24
C TYR A 18 20.86 2.55 -6.89
N LEU A 19 20.56 2.50 -5.60
CA LEU A 19 19.27 2.07 -5.06
C LEU A 19 18.68 3.19 -4.20
N ILE A 20 17.52 3.71 -4.60
CA ILE A 20 16.76 4.69 -3.83
C ILE A 20 15.64 3.96 -3.11
N ILE A 21 15.56 4.16 -1.79
CA ILE A 21 14.57 3.56 -0.92
C ILE A 21 13.75 4.68 -0.29
N ASP A 22 12.53 4.87 -0.77
CA ASP A 22 11.59 5.83 -0.20
C ASP A 22 10.83 5.25 0.99
N GLU A 23 10.31 6.13 1.86
CA GLU A 23 9.63 5.81 3.11
C GLU A 23 10.38 4.79 4.01
N TYR A 24 11.70 4.97 4.14
CA TYR A 24 12.57 4.04 4.87
C TYR A 24 12.22 3.86 6.35
N SER A 25 11.43 4.77 6.95
CA SER A 25 10.96 4.64 8.35
C SER A 25 10.14 3.38 8.58
N MET A 26 9.52 2.84 7.52
CA MET A 26 8.69 1.64 7.54
C MET A 26 9.50 0.35 7.33
N ILE A 27 10.83 0.43 7.19
CA ILE A 27 11.71 -0.72 7.01
C ILE A 27 12.21 -1.23 8.36
N ALA A 28 12.02 -2.52 8.59
CA ALA A 28 12.56 -3.22 9.75
C ALA A 28 14.08 -3.51 9.57
N LYS A 29 14.83 -3.54 10.68
CA LYS A 29 16.24 -3.92 10.70
C LYS A 29 16.47 -5.27 10.02
N SER A 30 15.72 -6.29 10.42
CA SER A 30 15.83 -7.62 9.82
C SER A 30 15.59 -7.64 8.31
N PHE A 31 14.66 -6.81 7.83
CA PHE A 31 14.39 -6.67 6.40
C PHE A 31 15.53 -5.96 5.65
N LEU A 32 16.14 -4.93 6.25
CA LEU A 32 17.30 -4.26 5.67
C LEU A 32 18.48 -5.22 5.48
N ALA A 33 18.74 -6.09 6.46
CA ALA A 33 19.76 -7.14 6.36
C ALA A 33 19.45 -8.15 5.25
N LEU A 34 18.21 -8.62 5.17
CA LEU A 34 17.76 -9.52 4.11
C LEU A 34 17.92 -8.89 2.72
N MET A 35 17.56 -7.61 2.59
CA MET A 35 17.69 -6.85 1.35
C MET A 35 19.15 -6.69 0.93
N SER A 36 20.03 -6.27 1.85
CA SER A 36 21.48 -6.18 1.61
C SER A 36 22.04 -7.51 1.12
N ARG A 37 21.74 -8.62 1.81
CA ARG A 37 22.19 -9.96 1.43
C ARG A 37 21.70 -10.37 0.03
N ASN A 38 20.42 -10.17 -0.27
CA ASN A 38 19.86 -10.56 -1.57
C ASN A 38 20.44 -9.72 -2.71
N ILE A 39 20.70 -8.44 -2.48
CA ILE A 39 21.33 -7.56 -3.46
C ILE A 39 22.80 -7.95 -3.66
N SER A 40 23.54 -8.29 -2.59
CA SER A 40 24.90 -8.82 -2.73
C SER A 40 24.94 -10.06 -3.63
N ILE A 41 24.01 -11.00 -3.43
CA ILE A 41 23.87 -12.20 -4.28
C ILE A 41 23.53 -11.82 -5.73
N ALA A 42 22.66 -10.83 -5.94
CA ALA A 42 22.30 -10.35 -7.26
C ALA A 42 23.46 -9.61 -7.96
N LYS A 43 24.40 -9.03 -7.22
CA LYS A 43 25.59 -8.40 -7.79
C LYS A 43 26.73 -9.38 -8.06
N GLU A 44 26.71 -10.60 -7.51
CA GLU A 44 27.73 -11.63 -7.76
C GLU A 44 27.96 -11.82 -9.27
N GLY A 45 29.21 -11.67 -9.73
CA GLY A 45 29.59 -11.80 -11.13
C GLY A 45 29.45 -10.52 -11.97
N SER A 46 29.07 -9.39 -11.38
CA SER A 46 29.18 -8.07 -12.01
C SER A 46 30.54 -7.42 -11.71
N ASP A 47 31.04 -6.58 -12.63
CA ASP A 47 32.31 -5.85 -12.46
C ASP A 47 32.25 -4.87 -11.27
N SER A 48 31.05 -4.44 -10.91
CA SER A 48 30.75 -3.55 -9.78
C SER A 48 30.49 -4.28 -8.45
N HIS A 49 30.75 -5.59 -8.37
CA HIS A 49 30.52 -6.34 -7.13
C HIS A 49 31.66 -6.15 -6.14
N TYR A 50 31.31 -5.69 -4.94
CA TYR A 50 32.24 -5.60 -3.82
C TYR A 50 31.76 -6.53 -2.70
N PRO A 51 32.37 -7.73 -2.53
CA PRO A 51 31.85 -8.77 -1.64
C PRO A 51 31.91 -8.38 -0.15
N ASP A 52 32.86 -7.52 0.22
CA ASP A 52 33.03 -7.05 1.60
C ASP A 52 32.17 -5.83 1.94
N HIS A 53 31.32 -5.38 1.01
CA HIS A 53 30.45 -4.23 1.19
C HIS A 53 28.98 -4.65 1.30
N SER A 54 28.23 -3.93 2.14
CA SER A 54 26.76 -4.00 2.16
C SER A 54 26.18 -3.76 0.77
N PHE A 55 25.04 -4.42 0.47
CA PHE A 55 24.36 -4.33 -0.82
C PHE A 55 25.25 -4.67 -2.04
N GLY A 56 26.32 -5.45 -1.84
CA GLY A 56 27.25 -5.85 -2.90
C GLY A 56 27.97 -4.68 -3.56
N GLY A 57 28.09 -3.54 -2.86
CA GLY A 57 28.71 -2.31 -3.36
C GLY A 57 27.79 -1.33 -4.08
N VAL A 58 26.46 -1.56 -4.08
CA VAL A 58 25.48 -0.61 -4.62
C VAL A 58 25.39 0.62 -3.72
N ASN A 59 25.36 1.82 -4.31
CA ASN A 59 25.15 3.06 -3.57
C ASN A 59 23.69 3.18 -3.16
N VAL A 60 23.41 3.24 -1.85
CA VAL A 60 22.03 3.29 -1.35
C VAL A 60 21.69 4.70 -0.85
N ILE A 61 20.53 5.21 -1.24
CA ILE A 61 19.95 6.47 -0.76
C ILE A 61 18.65 6.16 -0.02
N LEU A 62 18.60 6.47 1.27
CA LEU A 62 17.39 6.34 2.08
C LEU A 62 16.66 7.69 2.14
N CYS A 63 15.43 7.70 1.65
CA CYS A 63 14.53 8.85 1.67
C CYS A 63 13.32 8.54 2.54
N GLY A 64 12.88 9.48 3.37
CA GLY A 64 11.70 9.30 4.20
C GLY A 64 11.77 10.08 5.51
N ASP A 65 10.78 9.85 6.37
CA ASP A 65 10.58 10.64 7.57
C ASP A 65 10.27 9.77 8.80
N LEU A 66 11.21 9.76 9.75
CA LEU A 66 11.11 8.98 10.98
C LEU A 66 9.98 9.41 11.94
N HIS A 67 9.35 10.56 11.72
CA HIS A 67 8.16 10.98 12.48
C HIS A 67 6.84 10.46 11.89
N GLN A 68 6.89 9.74 10.75
CA GLN A 68 5.72 9.10 10.16
C GLN A 68 5.51 7.69 10.77
N PHE A 69 5.24 6.68 9.93
CA PHE A 69 4.90 5.34 10.38
C PHE A 69 6.16 4.50 10.71
N PRO A 70 6.09 3.68 11.78
CA PRO A 70 7.12 2.70 12.09
C PRO A 70 7.04 1.48 11.15
N PRO A 71 7.94 0.51 11.29
CA PRO A 71 7.92 -0.71 10.47
C PRO A 71 6.58 -1.44 10.45
N VAL A 72 6.14 -1.85 9.26
CA VAL A 72 4.82 -2.49 9.06
C VAL A 72 4.83 -3.90 9.61
N ALA A 73 3.81 -4.22 10.42
CA ALA A 73 3.61 -5.55 10.99
C ALA A 73 4.82 -6.08 11.80
N GLN A 74 5.69 -5.18 12.24
CA GLN A 74 6.85 -5.48 13.08
C GLN A 74 6.80 -4.66 14.38
N PRO A 75 7.40 -5.14 15.47
CA PRO A 75 7.50 -4.37 16.70
C PRO A 75 8.28 -3.07 16.49
N ALA A 76 7.98 -2.02 17.25
CA ALA A 76 8.73 -0.76 17.18
C ALA A 76 10.25 -0.93 17.45
N ALA A 77 10.65 -1.99 18.15
CA ALA A 77 12.05 -2.36 18.38
C ALA A 77 12.81 -2.70 17.09
N GLU A 78 12.13 -3.09 16.01
CA GLU A 78 12.70 -3.34 14.67
C GLU A 78 12.99 -2.06 13.88
N SER A 79 12.64 -0.88 14.40
CA SER A 79 12.95 0.39 13.71
C SER A 79 14.47 0.58 13.58
N LEU A 80 14.93 1.05 12.42
CA LEU A 80 16.36 1.19 12.10
C LEU A 80 17.13 2.10 13.08
N PHE A 81 16.46 3.15 13.58
CA PHE A 81 17.03 4.11 14.53
C PHE A 81 17.04 3.63 15.99
N ARG A 82 16.44 2.47 16.30
CA ARG A 82 16.46 1.91 17.66
C ARG A 82 17.77 1.12 17.88
N PRO A 83 18.44 1.30 19.03
CA PRO A 83 19.62 0.52 19.39
C PRO A 83 19.35 -0.99 19.38
N ILE A 84 20.41 -1.78 19.24
CA ILE A 84 20.37 -3.24 19.38
C ILE A 84 20.15 -3.62 20.84
N ASN A 85 19.36 -4.66 21.06
CA ASN A 85 19.35 -5.42 22.29
C ASN A 85 19.96 -6.82 22.07
N LEU A 86 21.19 -7.03 22.52
CA LEU A 86 21.94 -8.28 22.32
C LEU A 86 21.26 -9.52 22.94
N ALA A 87 20.39 -9.33 23.94
CA ALA A 87 19.69 -10.44 24.60
C ALA A 87 18.44 -10.91 23.84
N SER A 88 17.81 -10.04 23.04
CA SER A 88 16.53 -10.33 22.39
C SER A 88 16.57 -10.26 20.86
N ASP A 89 17.49 -9.50 20.28
CA ASP A 89 17.49 -9.23 18.85
C ASP A 89 18.13 -10.40 18.09
N SER A 90 17.46 -10.81 17.00
CA SER A 90 18.00 -11.83 16.08
C SER A 90 19.27 -11.34 15.37
N ALA A 91 20.06 -12.27 14.85
CA ALA A 91 21.26 -11.94 14.07
C ALA A 91 20.96 -10.99 12.88
N ASP A 92 19.85 -11.22 12.16
CA ASP A 92 19.44 -10.34 11.06
C ASP A 92 19.06 -8.93 11.57
N CYS A 93 18.41 -8.81 12.73
CA CYS A 93 18.10 -7.52 13.35
C CYS A 93 19.38 -6.77 13.74
N GLN A 94 20.35 -7.47 14.33
CA GLN A 94 21.65 -6.89 14.69
C GLN A 94 22.41 -6.42 13.44
N LEU A 95 22.50 -7.28 12.42
CA LEU A 95 23.15 -6.96 11.15
C LEU A 95 22.47 -5.77 10.45
N GLY A 96 21.14 -5.73 10.44
CA GLY A 96 20.38 -4.64 9.84
C GLY A 96 20.66 -3.29 10.50
N ARG A 97 20.85 -3.27 11.82
CA ARG A 97 21.28 -2.04 12.51
C ARG A 97 22.70 -1.65 12.13
N VAL A 98 23.64 -2.60 12.08
CA VAL A 98 25.04 -2.32 11.68
C VAL A 98 25.08 -1.71 10.28
N ILE A 99 24.35 -2.31 9.32
CA ILE A 99 24.21 -1.76 7.96
C ILE A 99 23.65 -0.34 7.99
N TYR A 100 22.62 -0.08 8.81
CA TYR A 100 22.05 1.27 8.92
C TYR A 100 23.04 2.29 9.52
N GLU A 101 23.98 1.87 10.37
CA GLU A 101 25.02 2.73 10.93
C GLU A 101 26.15 3.07 9.93
N GLU A 102 26.26 2.34 8.81
CA GLU A 102 27.19 2.67 7.72
C GLU A 102 26.79 3.96 6.98
N PHE A 103 25.53 4.37 7.07
CA PHE A 103 25.03 5.62 6.50
C PHE A 103 25.52 6.83 7.32
N SER A 104 26.61 7.44 6.88
CA SER A 104 27.23 8.59 7.54
C SER A 104 26.80 9.95 7.00
N ALA A 105 26.34 10.01 5.74
CA ALA A 105 25.87 11.24 5.11
C ALA A 105 24.37 11.43 5.37
N VAL A 106 24.01 12.51 6.08
CA VAL A 106 22.61 12.84 6.39
C VAL A 106 22.28 14.22 5.84
N VAL A 107 21.27 14.29 4.98
CA VAL A 107 20.74 15.54 4.42
C VAL A 107 19.34 15.78 4.98
N ILE A 108 19.14 16.93 5.63
CA ILE A 108 17.84 17.32 6.18
C ILE A 108 17.25 18.43 5.31
N LEU A 109 16.16 18.13 4.61
CA LEU A 109 15.36 19.13 3.90
C LEU A 109 14.52 19.92 4.90
N ARG A 110 14.52 21.26 4.77
CA ARG A 110 13.89 22.18 5.73
C ARG A 110 12.69 22.93 5.16
N GLU A 111 12.61 23.05 3.84
CA GLU A 111 11.56 23.79 3.15
C GLU A 111 10.34 22.89 2.93
N GLN A 112 9.17 23.34 3.39
CA GLN A 112 7.90 22.65 3.19
C GLN A 112 7.23 23.15 1.91
N MET A 113 7.15 22.29 0.89
CA MET A 113 6.58 22.65 -0.41
C MET A 113 5.08 22.33 -0.54
N ARG A 114 4.54 21.45 0.32
CA ARG A 114 3.16 20.94 0.18
C ARG A 114 2.10 21.87 0.76
N VAL A 115 2.36 22.39 1.96
CA VAL A 115 1.43 23.24 2.70
C VAL A 115 2.07 24.61 2.79
N THR A 116 1.46 25.62 2.19
CA THR A 116 1.95 27.00 2.15
C THR A 116 1.26 27.91 3.17
N ASP A 117 0.14 27.47 3.73
CA ASP A 117 -0.58 28.21 4.77
C ASP A 117 0.23 28.25 6.08
N PRO A 118 0.56 29.45 6.61
CA PRO A 118 1.45 29.58 7.76
C PRO A 118 0.83 29.05 9.06
N VAL A 119 -0.49 29.13 9.21
CA VAL A 119 -1.21 28.62 10.39
C VAL A 119 -1.13 27.09 10.42
N TRP A 120 -1.29 26.48 9.25
CA TRP A 120 -1.25 25.03 9.10
C TRP A 120 0.17 24.47 9.13
N GLN A 121 1.15 25.23 8.65
CA GLN A 121 2.56 24.94 8.88
C GLN A 121 2.93 24.96 10.38
N ASP A 122 2.50 25.99 11.14
CA ASP A 122 2.74 26.06 12.59
C ASP A 122 2.18 24.83 13.30
N PHE A 123 0.94 24.45 12.96
CA PHE A 123 0.33 23.24 13.48
C PHE A 123 1.13 21.97 13.16
N LEU A 124 1.44 21.72 11.88
CA LEU A 124 2.11 20.49 11.45
C LEU A 124 3.52 20.37 12.04
N HIS A 125 4.22 21.49 12.19
CA HIS A 125 5.51 21.54 12.88
C HIS A 125 5.37 21.11 14.34
N HIS A 126 4.40 21.64 15.06
CA HIS A 126 4.17 21.27 16.45
C HIS A 126 3.66 19.84 16.62
N LEU A 127 2.79 19.38 15.71
CA LEU A 127 2.27 18.02 15.67
C LEU A 127 3.41 17.00 15.52
N ARG A 128 4.35 17.27 14.60
CA ARG A 128 5.53 16.43 14.37
C ARG A 128 6.31 16.09 15.65
N TYR A 129 6.45 17.07 16.55
CA TYR A 129 7.20 16.89 17.80
C TYR A 129 6.33 16.61 19.02
N GLY A 130 5.02 16.39 18.83
CA GLY A 130 4.08 16.19 19.94
C GLY A 130 3.90 17.42 20.84
N ARG A 131 4.07 18.63 20.30
CA ARG A 131 3.99 19.92 21.00
C ARG A 131 2.72 20.70 20.65
N VAL A 132 1.63 19.98 20.38
CA VAL A 132 0.33 20.58 20.04
C VAL A 132 -0.18 21.40 21.23
N GLN A 133 -0.78 22.56 20.95
CA GLN A 133 -1.25 23.53 21.95
C GLN A 133 -2.75 23.76 21.76
N GLU A 134 -3.40 24.45 22.70
CA GLU A 134 -4.85 24.69 22.63
C GLU A 134 -5.28 25.41 21.34
N ARG A 135 -4.52 26.44 20.91
CA ARG A 135 -4.78 27.14 19.63
C ARG A 135 -4.77 26.22 18.41
N HIS A 136 -3.93 25.17 18.46
CA HIS A 136 -3.85 24.18 17.39
C HIS A 136 -5.07 23.27 17.39
N MET A 137 -5.53 22.86 18.58
CA MET A 137 -6.72 22.04 18.73
C MET A 137 -7.98 22.78 18.24
N GLN A 138 -8.07 24.09 18.51
CA GLN A 138 -9.17 24.93 18.02
C GLN A 138 -9.25 24.93 16.48
N ILE A 139 -8.11 24.98 15.78
CA ILE A 139 -8.06 24.88 14.32
C ILE A 139 -8.63 23.52 13.87
N VAL A 140 -8.16 22.41 14.42
CA VAL A 140 -8.63 21.06 14.06
C VAL A 140 -10.14 20.91 14.36
N GLN A 141 -10.59 21.42 15.50
CA GLN A 141 -12.00 21.37 15.90
C GLN A 141 -12.89 22.20 14.98
N SER A 142 -12.40 23.32 14.44
CA SER A 142 -13.16 24.11 13.45
C SER A 142 -13.38 23.36 12.13
N LEU A 143 -12.55 22.36 11.82
CA LEU A 143 -12.66 21.52 10.62
C LEU A 143 -13.65 20.35 10.79
N ILE A 144 -14.25 20.20 11.97
CA ILE A 144 -15.25 19.16 12.21
C ILE A 144 -16.53 19.53 11.44
N ILE A 145 -16.95 18.66 10.53
CA ILE A 145 -18.11 18.88 9.63
C ILE A 145 -19.42 19.09 10.41
N SER A 146 -19.56 18.55 11.62
CA SER A 146 -20.74 18.76 12.46
C SER A 146 -20.81 20.16 13.10
N ASN A 147 -19.81 21.01 12.89
CA ASN A 147 -19.84 22.39 13.36
C ASN A 147 -20.89 23.19 12.56
N PRO A 148 -21.82 23.91 13.22
CA PRO A 148 -22.84 24.72 12.52
C PRO A 148 -22.27 25.75 11.53
N THR A 149 -21.02 26.16 11.69
CA THR A 149 -20.35 27.12 10.78
C THR A 149 -19.67 26.46 9.59
N ALA A 150 -19.65 25.12 9.51
CA ALA A 150 -19.03 24.41 8.40
C ALA A 150 -19.95 24.48 7.16
N ILE A 151 -19.46 25.14 6.10
CA ILE A 151 -20.12 25.15 4.80
C ILE A 151 -19.56 23.96 4.02
N VAL A 152 -20.30 22.85 4.01
CA VAL A 152 -19.92 21.63 3.32
C VAL A 152 -21.05 21.22 2.39
N ASP A 153 -20.75 21.19 1.10
CA ASP A 153 -21.62 20.61 0.08
C ASP A 153 -20.89 19.43 -0.57
N PHE A 154 -21.37 18.22 -0.32
CA PHE A 154 -20.78 17.00 -0.88
C PHE A 154 -21.09 16.80 -2.37
N GLY A 155 -21.96 17.63 -2.96
CA GLY A 155 -22.21 17.67 -4.40
C GLY A 155 -21.21 18.52 -5.18
N GLU A 156 -20.45 19.40 -4.51
CA GLU A 156 -19.53 20.33 -5.17
C GLU A 156 -18.05 20.05 -4.81
N ASP A 157 -17.15 20.42 -5.73
CA ASP A 157 -15.71 20.37 -5.46
C ASP A 157 -15.33 21.37 -4.35
N PRO A 158 -14.39 21.02 -3.46
CA PRO A 158 -13.54 19.82 -3.48
C PRO A 158 -14.14 18.61 -2.74
N TRP A 159 -15.37 18.71 -2.20
CA TRP A 159 -15.95 17.67 -1.35
C TRP A 159 -16.50 16.49 -2.15
N SER A 160 -17.02 16.74 -3.35
CA SER A 160 -17.46 15.70 -4.28
C SER A 160 -16.33 14.76 -4.71
N SER A 161 -15.09 15.26 -4.71
CA SER A 161 -13.87 14.50 -5.04
C SER A 161 -13.00 14.15 -3.82
N ALA A 162 -13.47 14.45 -2.60
CA ALA A 162 -12.70 14.23 -1.38
C ALA A 162 -12.44 12.74 -1.10
N SER A 163 -11.21 12.43 -0.68
CA SER A 163 -10.83 11.07 -0.28
C SER A 163 -11.06 10.84 1.21
N LEU A 164 -11.70 9.73 1.58
CA LEU A 164 -11.78 9.30 2.97
C LEU A 164 -10.50 8.60 3.42
N VAL A 165 -9.86 9.14 4.45
CA VAL A 165 -8.77 8.48 5.18
C VAL A 165 -9.30 7.95 6.50
N THR A 166 -9.17 6.65 6.75
CA THR A 166 -9.65 5.99 7.97
C THR A 166 -8.68 4.91 8.45
N PRO A 167 -8.45 4.76 9.77
CA PRO A 167 -7.61 3.68 10.30
C PRO A 167 -8.25 2.29 10.14
N CYS A 168 -9.55 2.21 9.85
CA CYS A 168 -10.31 0.96 9.85
C CYS A 168 -10.59 0.45 8.44
N HIS A 169 -10.02 -0.70 8.08
CA HIS A 169 -10.31 -1.35 6.78
C HIS A 169 -11.80 -1.62 6.55
N ALA A 170 -12.57 -1.95 7.60
CA ALA A 170 -14.01 -2.18 7.49
C ALA A 170 -14.76 -0.91 7.07
N VAL A 171 -14.42 0.24 7.66
CA VAL A 171 -15.01 1.54 7.32
C VAL A 171 -14.63 1.93 5.89
N ARG A 172 -13.35 1.75 5.51
CA ARG A 172 -12.90 1.99 4.13
C ARG A 172 -13.67 1.17 3.11
N LYS A 173 -13.88 -0.13 3.38
CA LYS A 173 -14.65 -1.01 2.49
C LYS A 173 -16.12 -0.59 2.38
N ALA A 174 -16.75 -0.29 3.51
CA ALA A 174 -18.14 0.18 3.54
C ALA A 174 -18.32 1.50 2.77
N TRP A 175 -17.39 2.45 2.97
CA TRP A 175 -17.38 3.72 2.27
C TRP A 175 -17.24 3.53 0.76
N ASN A 176 -16.22 2.79 0.31
CA ASN A 176 -16.01 2.55 -1.12
C ASN A 176 -17.23 1.86 -1.78
N ASN A 177 -17.83 0.87 -1.13
CA ASN A 177 -19.03 0.21 -1.66
C ASN A 177 -20.23 1.18 -1.75
N ALA A 178 -20.41 2.04 -0.75
CA ALA A 178 -21.45 3.06 -0.78
C ALA A 178 -21.21 4.11 -1.88
N SER A 179 -19.97 4.58 -2.05
CA SER A 179 -19.59 5.54 -3.08
C SER A 179 -19.82 5.02 -4.49
N VAL A 180 -19.48 3.75 -4.77
CA VAL A 180 -19.73 3.14 -6.09
C VAL A 180 -21.22 3.11 -6.39
N ARG A 181 -22.04 2.67 -5.44
CA ARG A 181 -23.50 2.61 -5.61
C ARG A 181 -24.14 3.99 -5.79
N TYR A 182 -23.64 4.98 -5.04
CA TYR A 182 -24.07 6.37 -5.21
C TYR A 182 -23.74 6.88 -6.62
N CYS A 183 -22.51 6.67 -7.09
CA CYS A 183 -22.09 7.05 -8.44
C CYS A 183 -22.95 6.36 -9.53
N CYS A 184 -23.25 5.07 -9.39
CA CYS A 184 -24.17 4.37 -10.31
C CYS A 184 -25.57 4.99 -10.33
N ALA A 185 -26.12 5.34 -9.15
CA ALA A 185 -27.45 5.92 -9.04
C ALA A 185 -27.51 7.34 -9.66
N GLU A 186 -26.46 8.15 -9.51
CA GLU A 186 -26.39 9.50 -10.04
C GLU A 186 -26.15 9.53 -11.55
N THR A 187 -25.24 8.69 -12.04
CA THR A 187 -24.83 8.65 -13.47
C THR A 187 -25.72 7.75 -14.33
N GLY A 188 -26.60 6.96 -13.70
CA GLY A 188 -27.42 5.95 -14.38
C GLY A 188 -26.64 4.74 -14.88
N ARG A 189 -25.35 4.61 -14.53
CA ARG A 189 -24.50 3.49 -14.97
C ARG A 189 -24.80 2.21 -14.21
N GLN A 190 -24.54 1.08 -14.87
CA GLN A 190 -24.77 -0.25 -14.31
C GLN A 190 -23.72 -0.61 -13.27
N LEU A 191 -24.14 -1.37 -12.26
CA LEU A 191 -23.26 -1.91 -11.23
C LEU A 191 -22.98 -3.38 -11.53
N TYR A 192 -21.73 -3.73 -11.79
CA TYR A 192 -21.29 -5.09 -12.00
C TYR A 192 -20.77 -5.69 -10.70
N ILE A 193 -21.19 -6.91 -10.40
CA ILE A 193 -20.74 -7.68 -9.25
C ILE A 193 -19.95 -8.87 -9.80
N CYS A 194 -18.65 -8.89 -9.51
CA CYS A 194 -17.76 -10.00 -9.80
C CYS A 194 -17.50 -10.78 -8.51
N THR A 195 -17.73 -12.10 -8.52
CA THR A 195 -17.38 -13.00 -7.42
C THR A 195 -16.09 -13.75 -7.74
N ALA A 196 -15.25 -13.95 -6.74
CA ALA A 196 -14.00 -14.69 -6.91
C ALA A 196 -14.27 -16.20 -7.08
N ASP A 197 -13.47 -16.83 -7.94
CA ASP A 197 -13.42 -18.30 -8.05
C ASP A 197 -12.27 -18.85 -7.21
N ASP A 198 -12.62 -19.63 -6.18
CA ASP A 198 -11.65 -20.28 -5.31
C ASP A 198 -11.39 -21.72 -5.77
N THR A 199 -10.12 -22.07 -6.00
CA THR A 199 -9.68 -23.44 -6.33
C THR A 199 -8.52 -23.88 -5.45
N ILE A 200 -8.36 -25.19 -5.24
CA ILE A 200 -7.17 -25.80 -4.62
C ILE A 200 -6.47 -26.67 -5.65
N GLY A 201 -5.26 -26.28 -6.07
CA GLY A 201 -4.52 -27.02 -7.08
C GLY A 201 -5.24 -27.10 -8.44
N GLY A 202 -6.05 -26.09 -8.77
CA GLY A 202 -6.88 -26.06 -9.99
C GLY A 202 -8.14 -26.93 -9.92
N GLN A 203 -8.46 -27.52 -8.76
CA GLN A 203 -9.71 -28.22 -8.53
C GLN A 203 -10.70 -27.36 -7.76
N ASP A 204 -11.98 -27.49 -8.12
CA ASP A 204 -13.06 -26.83 -7.42
C ASP A 204 -13.15 -27.29 -5.97
N LEU A 205 -13.45 -26.34 -5.09
CA LEU A 205 -13.64 -26.63 -3.68
C LEU A 205 -14.87 -27.51 -3.43
N THR A 206 -14.69 -28.54 -2.61
CA THR A 206 -15.79 -29.29 -2.00
C THR A 206 -16.61 -28.39 -1.06
N TRP A 207 -17.84 -28.77 -0.73
CA TRP A 207 -18.68 -28.01 0.21
C TRP A 207 -18.02 -27.78 1.58
N SER A 208 -17.30 -28.78 2.08
CA SER A 208 -16.54 -28.68 3.33
C SER A 208 -15.43 -27.63 3.23
N GLU A 209 -14.72 -27.58 2.09
CA GLU A 209 -13.66 -26.60 1.86
C GLU A 209 -14.23 -25.19 1.61
N ARG A 210 -15.34 -25.07 0.87
CA ARG A 210 -16.07 -23.79 0.70
C ARG A 210 -16.49 -23.22 2.05
N TYR A 211 -17.04 -24.06 2.93
CA TYR A 211 -17.40 -23.65 4.28
C TYR A 211 -16.15 -23.25 5.10
N ALA A 212 -15.04 -23.97 4.96
CA ALA A 212 -13.78 -23.63 5.60
C ALA A 212 -13.25 -22.27 5.11
N VAL A 213 -13.27 -22.00 3.80
CA VAL A 213 -12.86 -20.73 3.19
C VAL A 213 -13.73 -19.58 3.66
N ALA A 214 -15.07 -19.74 3.63
CA ALA A 214 -16.00 -18.75 4.19
C ALA A 214 -15.77 -18.51 5.70
N GLY A 215 -15.38 -19.56 6.43
CA GLY A 215 -15.07 -19.53 7.86
C GLY A 215 -13.71 -18.93 8.22
N ARG A 216 -12.74 -18.86 7.29
CA ARG A 216 -11.39 -18.31 7.54
C ARG A 216 -11.40 -16.86 8.02
N GLY A 217 -12.48 -16.13 7.78
CA GLY A 217 -12.72 -14.80 8.31
C GLY A 217 -12.63 -14.69 9.85
N LYS A 218 -12.82 -15.79 10.59
CA LYS A 218 -12.89 -15.77 12.07
C LYS A 218 -11.60 -16.19 12.80
N SER A 219 -10.76 -17.05 12.23
CA SER A 219 -9.68 -17.70 12.98
C SER A 219 -8.25 -17.41 12.50
N ASP A 220 -8.04 -17.05 11.23
CA ASP A 220 -6.69 -17.05 10.67
C ASP A 220 -6.19 -15.63 10.37
N LYS A 221 -5.46 -15.03 11.33
CA LYS A 221 -4.91 -13.67 11.20
C LYS A 221 -3.71 -13.59 10.25
N ARG A 222 -3.04 -14.71 9.94
CA ARG A 222 -1.74 -14.71 9.23
C ARG A 222 -1.85 -14.66 7.70
N ARG A 223 -2.98 -15.04 7.10
CA ARG A 223 -3.12 -15.12 5.62
C ARG A 223 -4.07 -14.09 4.99
N LYS A 224 -4.86 -13.36 5.78
CA LYS A 224 -5.83 -12.35 5.31
C LYS A 224 -5.27 -11.25 4.40
N ASN A 225 -3.96 -10.99 4.41
CA ASN A 225 -3.36 -9.82 3.76
C ASN A 225 -3.11 -10.00 2.26
N LYS A 226 -3.28 -11.20 1.70
CA LYS A 226 -3.08 -11.46 0.25
C LYS A 226 -4.33 -11.93 -0.47
N ASP A 227 -5.46 -12.03 0.23
CA ASP A 227 -6.69 -12.53 -0.36
C ASP A 227 -7.45 -11.37 -1.01
N LEU A 228 -7.77 -11.53 -2.30
CA LEU A 228 -8.69 -10.65 -3.01
C LEU A 228 -10.07 -10.71 -2.35
N PRO A 229 -10.88 -9.64 -2.44
CA PRO A 229 -12.24 -9.69 -1.92
C PRO A 229 -13.06 -10.74 -2.67
N TRP A 230 -13.80 -11.58 -1.92
CA TRP A 230 -14.76 -12.54 -2.49
C TRP A 230 -15.75 -11.90 -3.47
N LYS A 231 -16.15 -10.65 -3.20
CA LYS A 231 -17.08 -9.88 -4.02
C LYS A 231 -16.47 -8.53 -4.32
N LEU A 232 -16.40 -8.19 -5.61
CA LEU A 232 -15.96 -6.90 -6.12
C LEU A 232 -17.12 -6.21 -6.82
N GLU A 233 -17.44 -4.98 -6.41
CA GLU A 233 -18.45 -4.14 -7.05
C GLU A 233 -17.72 -3.16 -7.99
N LEU A 234 -18.09 -3.17 -9.27
CA LEU A 234 -17.44 -2.44 -10.36
C LEU A 234 -18.45 -1.59 -11.12
N ALA A 235 -18.06 -0.37 -11.47
CA ALA A 235 -18.85 0.54 -12.29
C ALA A 235 -17.94 1.48 -13.07
N GLU A 236 -18.28 1.78 -14.32
CA GLU A 236 -17.51 2.73 -15.11
C GLU A 236 -17.48 4.12 -14.43
N GLY A 237 -16.34 4.79 -14.48
CA GLY A 237 -16.07 6.04 -13.76
C GLY A 237 -15.57 5.85 -12.32
N MET A 238 -15.60 4.63 -11.77
CA MET A 238 -15.10 4.41 -10.41
C MET A 238 -13.57 4.57 -10.34
N LYS A 239 -13.08 5.14 -9.23
CA LYS A 239 -11.65 5.17 -8.94
C LYS A 239 -11.21 3.86 -8.30
N LEU A 240 -10.15 3.27 -8.85
CA LEU A 240 -9.58 2.00 -8.42
C LEU A 240 -8.14 2.18 -7.97
N MET A 241 -7.68 1.22 -7.19
CA MET A 241 -6.28 1.09 -6.80
C MET A 241 -5.86 -0.36 -7.01
N VAL A 242 -4.81 -0.57 -7.79
CA VAL A 242 -4.22 -1.89 -8.03
C VAL A 242 -3.60 -2.39 -6.73
N THR A 243 -3.88 -3.63 -6.35
CA THR A 243 -3.41 -4.22 -5.08
C THR A 243 -2.16 -5.08 -5.21
N ASP A 244 -1.80 -5.46 -6.43
CA ASP A 244 -0.69 -6.34 -6.74
C ASP A 244 0.20 -5.77 -7.84
N ASN A 245 1.43 -6.23 -7.92
CA ASN A 245 2.32 -5.88 -9.02
C ASN A 245 1.98 -6.79 -10.20
N VAL A 246 1.30 -6.24 -11.20
CA VAL A 246 0.86 -6.99 -12.38
C VAL A 246 1.93 -6.86 -13.46
N GLU A 247 2.27 -5.63 -13.83
CA GLU A 247 3.26 -5.33 -14.87
C GLU A 247 4.02 -4.06 -14.48
N THR A 248 5.22 -4.25 -13.92
CA THR A 248 6.02 -3.14 -13.40
C THR A 248 6.52 -2.21 -14.50
N ASP A 249 6.74 -2.75 -15.70
CA ASP A 249 7.26 -1.99 -16.85
C ASP A 249 6.18 -1.05 -17.45
N LEU A 250 4.91 -1.28 -17.15
CA LEU A 250 3.77 -0.44 -17.53
C LEU A 250 3.21 0.37 -16.35
N ASP A 251 3.96 0.48 -15.26
CA ASP A 251 3.55 1.14 -14.00
C ASP A 251 2.26 0.57 -13.37
N VAL A 252 1.85 -0.65 -13.74
CA VAL A 252 0.70 -1.36 -13.13
C VAL A 252 1.19 -2.07 -11.87
N THR A 253 1.46 -1.27 -10.85
CA THR A 253 2.04 -1.70 -9.57
C THR A 253 1.06 -1.53 -8.41
N ASN A 254 1.33 -2.21 -7.30
CA ASN A 254 0.55 -2.04 -6.09
C ASN A 254 0.50 -0.55 -5.69
N ARG A 255 -0.71 -0.05 -5.41
CA ARG A 255 -1.07 1.34 -5.15
C ARG A 255 -1.22 2.25 -6.38
N ALA A 256 -0.96 1.75 -7.59
CA ALA A 256 -1.30 2.49 -8.80
C ALA A 256 -2.80 2.80 -8.81
N ARG A 257 -3.14 4.07 -9.06
CA ARG A 257 -4.53 4.54 -9.09
C ARG A 257 -5.00 4.66 -10.53
N GLY A 258 -6.23 4.27 -10.76
CA GLY A 258 -6.84 4.33 -12.08
C GLY A 258 -8.32 4.69 -12.00
N GLU A 259 -8.90 4.90 -13.16
CA GLU A 259 -10.34 5.05 -13.35
C GLU A 259 -10.83 3.94 -14.28
N LEU A 260 -11.94 3.32 -13.94
CA LEU A 260 -12.53 2.29 -14.78
C LEU A 260 -13.24 2.94 -15.97
N ILE A 261 -12.62 2.90 -17.15
CA ILE A 261 -13.17 3.55 -18.36
C ILE A 261 -14.18 2.69 -19.12
N GLY A 262 -14.16 1.39 -18.92
CA GLY A 262 -15.02 0.43 -19.61
C GLY A 262 -14.84 -0.98 -19.07
N ILE A 263 -15.83 -1.83 -19.29
CA ILE A 263 -15.84 -3.23 -18.87
C ILE A 263 -16.08 -4.10 -20.11
N VAL A 264 -15.17 -5.02 -20.38
CA VAL A 264 -15.34 -6.05 -21.41
C VAL A 264 -15.75 -7.34 -20.71
N LEU A 265 -16.90 -7.90 -21.11
CA LEU A 265 -17.45 -9.11 -20.51
C LEU A 265 -16.89 -10.36 -21.20
N HIS A 266 -16.87 -11.47 -20.45
CA HIS A 266 -16.55 -12.77 -21.01
C HIS A 266 -17.53 -13.13 -22.14
N PRO A 267 -17.12 -13.77 -23.24
CA PRO A 267 -18.00 -14.05 -24.39
C PRO A 267 -19.25 -14.89 -24.07
N GLU A 268 -19.20 -15.65 -22.98
CA GLU A 268 -20.31 -16.49 -22.51
C GLU A 268 -21.25 -15.77 -21.52
N GLU A 269 -20.95 -14.53 -21.14
CA GLU A 269 -21.89 -13.72 -20.35
C GLU A 269 -23.09 -13.31 -21.21
N PRO A 270 -24.33 -13.43 -20.69
CA PRO A 270 -25.50 -12.92 -21.38
C PRO A 270 -25.39 -11.40 -21.54
N GLU A 271 -25.91 -10.89 -22.66
CA GLU A 271 -25.92 -9.44 -22.90
C GLU A 271 -26.64 -8.72 -21.75
N PRO A 272 -25.99 -7.69 -21.17
CA PRO A 272 -26.59 -6.98 -20.05
C PRO A 272 -27.86 -6.26 -20.51
N PRO A 273 -28.94 -6.26 -19.70
CA PRO A 273 -30.21 -5.64 -20.07
C PRO A 273 -30.03 -4.13 -20.33
N ALA A 274 -30.73 -3.59 -21.32
CA ALA A 274 -30.65 -2.17 -21.67
C ALA A 274 -31.36 -1.26 -20.66
N ALA A 275 -30.60 -0.28 -20.15
CA ALA A 275 -30.98 0.94 -19.43
C ALA A 275 -31.51 0.85 -17.97
N GLU A 276 -31.04 1.83 -17.18
CA GLU A 276 -31.50 2.28 -15.85
C GLU A 276 -31.24 1.35 -14.65
N ALA A 277 -30.07 1.55 -14.01
CA ALA A 277 -29.71 1.07 -12.67
C ALA A 277 -29.86 -0.45 -12.41
N SER A 278 -29.53 -1.29 -13.40
CA SER A 278 -29.43 -2.74 -13.18
C SER A 278 -28.14 -3.08 -12.42
N ILE A 279 -28.31 -3.90 -11.37
CA ILE A 279 -27.20 -4.61 -10.74
C ILE A 279 -27.01 -5.92 -11.52
N ILE A 280 -25.84 -6.11 -12.11
CA ILE A 280 -25.50 -7.28 -12.91
C ILE A 280 -24.54 -8.15 -12.10
N ASN A 281 -24.94 -9.38 -11.82
CA ASN A 281 -24.04 -10.36 -11.19
C ASN A 281 -23.39 -11.17 -12.30
N LEU A 282 -22.08 -11.04 -12.44
CA LEU A 282 -21.28 -11.79 -13.40
C LEU A 282 -21.17 -13.25 -12.94
N GLN A 283 -21.31 -14.17 -13.89
CA GLN A 283 -21.17 -15.61 -13.69
C GLN A 283 -19.78 -16.11 -14.05
N TRP A 284 -19.06 -15.37 -14.89
CA TRP A 284 -17.74 -15.73 -15.40
C TRP A 284 -16.73 -14.66 -15.01
N LEU A 285 -15.52 -15.10 -14.65
CA LEU A 285 -14.39 -14.19 -14.55
C LEU A 285 -14.00 -13.69 -15.95
N PRO A 286 -13.57 -12.42 -16.08
CA PRO A 286 -13.12 -11.85 -17.35
C PRO A 286 -11.84 -12.49 -17.90
#